data_AF-A0A0A0M7G5-F1
#
_entry.id   AF-A0A0A0M7G5-F1
#
_cell.length_a   1.000
_cell.length_b   1.000
_cell.length_c   1.000
_cell.angle_alpha   90.00
_cell.angle_beta   90.00
_cell.angle_gamma   90.00
#
_symmetry.space_group_name_H-M   'P 1'
#
loop_
_entity.id
_entity.type
_entity.pdbx_description
1 polymer ?
#
loop_
_entity_poly.entity_id
_entity_poly.type
_entity_poly.pdbx_seq_one_letter_code
_entity_poly.pdbx_strand_id
1 'polypeptide(L)'
;MKGPRRHSTSAHERDGAAESAACTLGIEARAYFGARPWAEIEPTLAECWKRNYTHLGSWTRAAESAYSAWSYERPRMVVVSNPPFKGVAS
;
A
#
# COMPACT_ATOMS: atom_id res chain seq x y z
N MET A 1 10.82 -23.42 28.27
CA MET A 1 9.74 -22.86 27.43
C MET A 1 10.22 -21.52 26.86
N LYS A 2 10.56 -21.46 25.57
CA LYS A 2 10.90 -20.19 24.90
C LYS A 2 9.60 -19.54 24.46
N GLY A 3 9.19 -18.45 25.13
CA GLY A 3 8.07 -17.63 24.69
C GLY A 3 8.35 -17.04 23.30
N PRO A 4 7.31 -16.74 22.50
CA PRO A 4 7.49 -16.20 21.16
C PRO A 4 8.20 -14.85 21.27
N ARG A 5 9.39 -14.76 20.66
CA ARG A 5 10.10 -13.49 20.48
C ARG A 5 9.18 -12.58 19.68
N ARG A 6 8.58 -11.59 20.34
CA ARG A 6 7.99 -10.44 19.67
C ARG A 6 9.12 -9.77 18.89
N HIS A 7 9.16 -9.99 17.58
CA HIS A 7 9.98 -9.21 16.68
C HIS A 7 9.46 -7.77 16.76
N SER A 8 10.16 -6.94 17.54
CA SER A 8 9.95 -5.50 17.53
C SER A 8 10.47 -5.02 16.18
N THR A 9 9.57 -4.87 15.21
CA THR A 9 9.90 -4.28 13.91
C THR A 9 10.52 -2.91 14.16
N SER A 10 11.64 -2.64 13.50
CA SER A 10 12.30 -1.33 13.58
C SER A 10 11.38 -0.24 12.98
N ALA A 11 11.57 1.02 13.36
CA ALA A 11 10.78 2.13 12.82
C ALA A 11 10.84 2.18 11.28
N HIS A 12 12.01 1.85 10.72
CA HIS A 12 12.24 1.80 9.27
C HIS A 12 11.43 0.71 8.55
N GLU A 13 11.16 -0.43 9.20
CA GLU A 13 10.31 -1.50 8.64
C GLU A 13 8.83 -1.16 8.75
N ARG A 14 8.42 -0.43 9.80
CA ARG A 14 7.04 0.06 9.95
C ARG A 14 6.71 1.11 8.90
N ASP A 15 7.65 1.98 8.58
CA ASP A 15 7.50 2.99 7.53
C ASP A 15 7.36 2.31 6.15
N GLY A 16 8.17 1.29 5.86
CA GLY A 16 8.06 0.52 4.61
C GLY A 16 6.77 -0.29 4.47
N ALA A 17 6.25 -0.85 5.56
CA ALA A 17 4.96 -1.55 5.55
C ALA A 17 3.78 -0.61 5.30
N ALA A 18 3.83 0.59 5.86
CA ALA A 18 2.81 1.62 5.64
C ALA A 18 2.83 2.16 4.21
N GLU A 19 4.02 2.42 3.65
CA GLU A 19 4.17 2.82 2.25
C GLU A 19 3.63 1.74 1.29
N SER A 20 3.96 0.47 1.55
CA SER A 20 3.48 -0.66 0.74
C SER A 20 1.96 -0.75 0.77
N ALA A 21 1.35 -0.67 1.95
CA ALA A 21 -0.10 -0.74 2.10
C ALA A 21 -0.82 0.49 1.51
N ALA A 22 -0.21 1.68 1.59
CA ALA A 22 -0.71 2.88 0.93
C ALA A 22 -0.69 2.75 -0.60
N CYS A 23 0.38 2.17 -1.16
CA CYS A 23 0.48 1.86 -2.58
C CYS A 23 -0.62 0.90 -3.03
N THR A 24 -0.84 -0.20 -2.29
CA THR A 24 -1.94 -1.15 -2.56
C THR A 24 -3.30 -0.45 -2.58
N LEU A 25 -3.58 0.37 -1.57
CA LEU A 25 -4.83 1.14 -1.50
C LEU A 25 -5.00 2.07 -2.70
N GLY A 26 -3.94 2.71 -3.20
CA GLY A 26 -3.99 3.53 -4.41
C GLY A 26 -4.36 2.75 -5.67
N ILE A 27 -3.79 1.55 -5.85
CA ILE A 27 -4.11 0.66 -6.98
C ILE A 27 -5.55 0.16 -6.90
N GLU A 28 -5.97 -0.28 -5.72
CA GLU A 28 -7.35 -0.75 -5.48
C GLU A 28 -8.36 0.38 -5.69
N ALA A 29 -8.05 1.59 -5.22
CA ALA A 29 -8.89 2.76 -5.44
C ALA A 29 -9.04 3.07 -6.94
N ARG A 30 -7.98 2.92 -7.73
CA ARG A 30 -8.06 3.10 -9.18
C ARG A 30 -8.94 2.04 -9.85
N ALA A 31 -8.83 0.79 -9.42
CA ALA A 31 -9.68 -0.30 -9.92
C ALA A 31 -11.16 -0.12 -9.54
N TYR A 32 -11.44 0.33 -8.31
CA TYR A 32 -12.79 0.48 -7.79
C TYR A 32 -13.49 1.76 -8.28
N PHE A 33 -12.82 2.91 -8.23
CA PHE A 33 -13.40 4.21 -8.59
C PHE A 33 -13.20 4.59 -10.06
N GLY A 34 -12.38 3.85 -10.80
CA GLY A 34 -12.13 4.09 -12.23
C GLY A 34 -11.55 5.49 -12.49
N ALA A 35 -12.25 6.27 -13.32
CA ALA A 35 -11.82 7.59 -13.77
C ALA A 35 -12.21 8.76 -12.83
N ARG A 36 -12.82 8.49 -11.68
CA ARG A 36 -13.21 9.55 -10.73
C ARG A 36 -12.00 10.37 -10.28
N PRO A 37 -12.10 11.70 -10.17
CA PRO A 37 -11.00 12.55 -9.73
C PRO A 37 -10.48 12.17 -8.33
N TRP A 38 -9.17 12.30 -8.11
CA TRP A 38 -8.54 12.06 -6.80
C TRP A 38 -9.22 12.81 -5.66
N ALA A 39 -9.56 14.09 -5.87
CA ALA A 39 -10.21 14.93 -4.87
C ALA A 39 -11.56 14.38 -4.35
N GLU A 40 -12.25 13.55 -5.13
CA GLU A 40 -13.50 12.93 -4.71
C GLU A 40 -13.31 11.64 -3.91
N ILE A 41 -12.17 10.96 -4.10
CA ILE A 41 -11.90 9.64 -3.49
C ILE A 41 -10.96 9.73 -2.29
N GLU A 42 -10.06 10.73 -2.28
CA GLU A 42 -9.07 10.95 -1.23
C GLU A 42 -9.69 10.99 0.18
N PRO A 43 -10.83 11.67 0.42
CA PRO A 43 -11.42 11.70 1.76
C PRO A 43 -11.80 10.30 2.28
N THR A 44 -12.25 9.40 1.39
CA THR A 44 -12.61 8.02 1.76
C THR A 44 -11.36 7.21 2.12
N LEU A 45 -10.26 7.43 1.40
CA LEU A 45 -8.99 6.75 1.66
C LEU A 45 -8.28 7.33 2.89
N ALA A 46 -8.37 8.63 3.10
CA ALA A 46 -7.79 9.34 4.24
C ALA A 46 -8.33 8.82 5.58
N GLU A 47 -9.61 8.49 5.68
CA GLU A 47 -10.16 7.88 6.89
C GLU A 47 -9.55 6.49 7.17
N CYS A 48 -9.30 5.71 6.12
CA CYS A 48 -8.61 4.43 6.24
C CYS A 48 -7.15 4.62 6.70
N TRP A 49 -6.45 5.61 6.18
CA TRP A 49 -5.07 5.92 6.58
C TRP A 49 -4.97 6.49 7.99
N LYS A 50 -5.87 7.40 8.39
CA LYS A 50 -5.92 7.91 9.76
C LYS A 50 -6.08 6.75 10.74
N ARG A 51 -7.01 5.83 10.49
CA ARG A 51 -7.19 4.67 11.36
C ARG A 51 -5.94 3.78 11.44
N ASN A 52 -5.27 3.55 10.32
CA ASN A 52 -4.21 2.55 10.23
C ASN A 52 -2.79 3.10 10.46
N TYR A 53 -2.56 4.41 10.28
CA TYR A 53 -1.21 5.01 10.23
C TYR A 53 -1.07 6.28 11.08
N THR A 54 -2.08 6.66 11.89
CA THR A 54 -1.98 7.77 12.86
C THR A 54 -0.77 7.65 13.78
N HIS A 55 -0.36 6.42 14.10
CA HIS A 55 0.80 6.14 14.95
C HIS A 55 2.16 6.32 14.25
N LEU A 56 2.19 6.55 12.93
CA LEU A 56 3.41 6.71 12.13
C LEU A 56 3.76 8.18 11.84
N GLY A 57 3.01 9.13 12.40
CA GLY A 57 3.35 10.56 12.39
C GLY A 57 3.31 11.26 11.01
N SER A 58 3.22 10.53 9.90
CA SER A 58 3.17 11.10 8.54
C SER A 58 2.28 10.28 7.60
N TRP A 59 0.96 10.34 7.81
CA TRP A 59 0.00 9.81 6.83
C TRP A 59 0.09 10.57 5.49
N THR A 60 0.66 11.77 5.47
CA THR A 60 0.93 12.55 4.25
C THR A 60 1.79 11.79 3.25
N ARG A 61 2.84 11.08 3.71
CA ARG A 61 3.66 10.21 2.85
C ARG A 61 2.88 9.03 2.29
N ALA A 62 1.96 8.46 3.08
CA ALA A 62 1.06 7.41 2.61
C ALA A 62 0.10 7.95 1.52
N ALA A 63 -0.45 9.17 1.72
CA ALA A 63 -1.30 9.82 0.72
C ALA A 63 -0.56 10.09 -0.60
N GLU A 64 0.68 10.58 -0.55
CA GLU A 64 1.52 10.77 -1.74
C GLU A 64 1.81 9.45 -2.48
N SER A 65 2.09 8.39 -1.73
CA SER A 65 2.35 7.05 -2.28
C SER A 65 1.10 6.46 -2.93
N ALA A 66 -0.05 6.60 -2.27
CA ALA A 66 -1.34 6.15 -2.80
C ALA A 66 -1.76 6.95 -4.03
N TYR A 67 -1.57 8.27 -4.03
CA TYR A 67 -1.82 9.12 -5.19
C TYR A 67 -0.97 8.69 -6.38
N SER A 68 0.35 8.54 -6.18
CA SER A 68 1.29 8.11 -7.22
C SER A 68 0.92 6.76 -7.84
N ALA A 69 0.37 5.85 -7.02
CA ALA A 69 -0.10 4.55 -7.46
C ALA A 69 -1.45 4.64 -8.20
N TRP A 70 -2.40 5.44 -7.71
CA TRP A 70 -3.70 5.68 -8.33
C TRP A 70 -3.59 6.38 -9.69
N SER A 71 -2.72 7.39 -9.79
CA SER A 71 -2.46 8.17 -11.00
C SER A 71 -1.62 7.41 -12.03
N TYR A 72 -1.06 6.26 -11.64
CA TYR A 72 0.00 5.59 -12.38
C TYR A 72 1.17 6.52 -12.72
N GLU A 73 1.50 7.50 -11.87
CA GLU A 73 2.72 8.32 -12.01
C GLU A 73 3.98 7.56 -11.58
N ARG A 74 3.82 6.55 -10.73
CA ARG A 74 4.84 5.51 -10.50
C ARG A 74 4.38 4.16 -11.06
N PRO A 75 4.22 4.01 -12.38
CA PRO A 75 4.12 2.68 -12.95
C PRO A 75 5.54 2.12 -13.07
N ARG A 76 5.75 0.87 -12.64
CA ARG A 76 6.96 0.05 -12.81
C ARG A 76 7.90 0.00 -11.60
N MET A 77 7.76 -1.04 -10.79
CA MET A 77 8.58 -2.25 -10.89
C MET A 77 8.26 -3.16 -9.70
N VAL A 78 7.18 -3.93 -9.81
CA VAL A 78 7.24 -5.30 -9.32
C VAL A 78 6.86 -6.18 -10.49
N VAL A 79 7.76 -6.24 -11.48
CA VAL A 79 7.80 -7.42 -12.35
C VAL A 79 8.34 -8.52 -11.44
N VAL A 80 7.46 -9.14 -10.65
CA VAL A 80 7.74 -10.52 -10.25
C VAL A 80 7.80 -11.25 -11.57
N SER A 81 8.96 -11.79 -11.93
CA SER A 81 9.08 -12.73 -13.04
C SER A 81 7.96 -13.74 -12.86
N ASN A 82 6.93 -13.69 -13.69
CA ASN A 82 5.84 -14.66 -13.63
C ASN A 82 6.52 -16.04 -13.61
N PRO A 83 6.33 -16.87 -12.57
CA PRO A 83 6.73 -18.26 -12.69
C PRO A 83 5.99 -18.80 -13.93
N PRO A 84 6.67 -19.55 -14.82
CA PRO A 84 6.04 -20.03 -16.03
C PRO A 84 4.74 -20.74 -15.66
N PHE A 85 3.64 -20.37 -16.33
CA PHE A 85 2.27 -20.85 -16.10
C PHE A 85 2.12 -22.40 -16.14
N LYS A 86 3.18 -23.12 -16.49
CA LYS A 86 3.24 -24.57 -16.67
C LYS A 86 3.32 -25.40 -15.37
N GLY A 87 3.12 -24.81 -14.19
CA GLY A 87 3.34 -25.52 -12.92
C GLY A 87 2.11 -25.75 -12.03
N VAL A 88 0.90 -25.27 -12.39
CA VAL A 88 -0.26 -25.26 -11.46
C VAL A 88 -1.39 -26.20 -11.87
N ALA A 89 -1.14 -27.08 -12.84
CA ALA A 89 -2.04 -28.18 -13.17
C ALA A 89 -1.27 -29.50 -13.13
N SER A 90 -1.19 -30.10 -11.95
CA SER A 90 -0.95 -31.53 -11.74
C SER A 90 -1.65 -31.94 -10.46
#